data_AF-W1X817-F1
#
_entry.id   AF-W1X817-F1
#
_cell.length_a   1.000
_cell.length_b   1.000
_cell.length_c   1.000
_cell.angle_alpha   90.00
_cell.angle_beta   90.00
_cell.angle_gamma   90.00
#
_symmetry.space_group_name_H-M   'P 1'
#
loop_
_entity.id
_entity.type
_entity.pdbx_description
1 polymer ?
#
loop_
_entity_poly.entity_id
_entity_poly.type
_entity_poly.pdbx_seq_one_letter_code
_entity_poly.pdbx_strand_id
1 'polypeptide(L)'
;YRQLVAADKPGLVLDIAALSENDLAFYCLDVTRAGHNGVLAALLLRALFNGLLQEQLAHQNQRLPELGALLKQVNHLLRQANLPGQFPLLVGYYHRELKNLILVSAGLNATLNTGEHQVQISNGVPLGTLGNAYLNQLSQRCDAWQCQIWGTGGRLRLMLSAE
;
A
#
# COMPACT_ATOMS: atom_id res chain seq x y z
N TYR A 1 13.81 5.83 4.95
CA TYR A 1 13.48 5.40 3.58
C TYR A 1 14.76 5.36 2.74
N ARG A 2 14.99 4.31 1.94
CA ARG A 2 16.12 4.23 1.00
C ARG A 2 15.64 3.66 -0.33
N GLN A 3 15.67 4.48 -1.38
CA GLN A 3 15.34 4.08 -2.75
C GLN A 3 16.62 3.74 -3.52
N LEU A 4 16.62 2.63 -4.24
CA LEU A 4 17.72 2.18 -5.11
C LEU A 4 17.20 2.11 -6.55
N VAL A 5 16.97 3.27 -7.17
CA VAL A 5 16.56 3.34 -8.59
C VAL A 5 17.29 4.51 -9.25
N ALA A 6 17.74 4.31 -10.49
CA ALA A 6 18.31 5.36 -11.33
C ALA A 6 17.24 6.41 -11.69
N ALA A 7 17.61 7.69 -11.72
CA ALA A 7 16.69 8.82 -11.86
C ALA A 7 15.91 8.87 -13.20
N ASP A 8 16.28 8.04 -14.17
CA ASP A 8 15.79 8.04 -15.55
C ASP A 8 14.68 7.00 -15.82
N LYS A 9 14.34 6.13 -14.86
CA LYS A 9 13.28 5.13 -15.01
C LYS A 9 12.24 5.22 -13.89
N PRO A 10 10.93 5.28 -14.23
CA PRO A 10 9.88 5.11 -13.24
C PRO A 10 10.08 3.76 -12.53
N GLY A 11 9.88 3.72 -11.21
CA GLY A 11 10.12 2.54 -10.38
C GLY A 11 9.00 2.32 -9.36
N LEU A 12 9.37 2.06 -8.12
CA LEU A 12 8.41 2.10 -7.01
C LEU A 12 8.21 3.54 -6.52
N VAL A 13 6.95 3.94 -6.35
CA VAL A 13 6.55 5.19 -5.71
C VAL A 13 5.99 4.86 -4.33
N LEU A 14 6.59 5.45 -3.30
CA LEU A 14 6.14 5.35 -1.92
C LEU A 14 5.48 6.66 -1.50
N ASP A 15 4.38 6.55 -0.77
CA ASP A 15 3.88 7.63 0.07
C ASP A 15 3.66 7.16 1.50
N ILE A 16 3.86 8.06 2.46
CA ILE A 16 3.63 7.82 3.88
C ILE A 16 2.88 9.04 4.43
N ALA A 17 1.79 8.79 5.16
CA ALA A 17 0.98 9.80 5.80
C ALA A 17 0.76 9.46 7.27
N ALA A 18 1.08 10.39 8.17
CA ALA A 18 0.56 10.37 9.53
C ALA A 18 -0.87 10.93 9.47
N LEU A 19 -1.87 10.07 9.71
CA LEU A 19 -3.28 10.48 9.68
C LEU A 19 -3.68 11.13 11.01
N SER A 20 -3.00 10.74 12.10
CA SER A 20 -3.15 11.26 13.46
C SER A 20 -1.83 11.03 14.23
N GLU A 21 -1.78 11.40 15.51
CA GLU A 21 -0.65 11.04 16.38
C GLU A 21 -0.50 9.52 16.59
N ASN A 22 -1.58 8.78 16.35
CA ASN A 22 -1.70 7.35 16.59
C ASN A 22 -1.67 6.50 15.33
N ASP A 23 -1.86 7.10 14.15
CA ASP A 23 -2.12 6.37 12.92
C ASP A 23 -1.13 6.76 11.82
N LEU A 24 -0.44 5.75 11.29
CA LEU A 24 0.43 5.86 10.13
C LEU A 24 -0.15 5.03 8.98
N ALA A 25 -0.32 5.63 7.82
CA ALA A 25 -0.65 4.93 6.60
C ALA A 25 0.47 5.08 5.58
N PHE A 26 0.60 4.10 4.70
CA PHE A 26 1.51 4.18 3.57
C PHE A 26 1.01 3.35 2.39
N TYR A 27 1.50 3.68 1.21
CA TYR A 27 1.33 2.82 0.05
C TYR A 27 2.59 2.80 -0.80
N CYS A 28 2.84 1.67 -1.46
CA CYS A 28 3.87 1.51 -2.48
C CYS A 28 3.20 1.11 -3.78
N LEU A 29 3.33 1.93 -4.81
CA LEU A 29 2.85 1.68 -6.17
C LEU A 29 4.02 1.36 -7.09
N ASP A 30 3.93 0.28 -7.86
CA ASP A 30 4.84 0.05 -8.99
C ASP A 30 4.28 0.67 -10.26
N VAL A 31 4.92 1.76 -10.72
CA VAL A 31 4.44 2.53 -11.87
C VAL A 31 4.94 1.98 -13.22
N THR A 32 5.75 0.92 -13.22
CA THR A 32 6.40 0.41 -14.45
C THR A 32 5.48 -0.35 -15.38
N ARG A 33 4.38 -0.91 -14.86
CA ARG A 33 3.48 -1.81 -15.62
C ARG A 33 2.35 -1.10 -16.36
N ALA A 34 2.35 0.24 -16.36
CA ALA A 34 1.30 1.06 -16.98
C ALA A 34 1.84 2.21 -17.84
N GLY A 35 3.15 2.25 -18.15
CA GLY A 35 3.74 3.35 -18.92
C GLY A 35 3.46 4.72 -18.28
N HIS A 36 3.08 5.72 -19.08
CA HIS A 36 2.70 7.05 -18.58
C HIS A 36 1.54 7.04 -17.58
N ASN A 37 0.62 6.06 -17.70
CA ASN A 37 -0.52 5.94 -16.79
C ASN A 37 -0.09 5.55 -15.37
N GLY A 38 1.09 4.96 -15.20
CA GLY A 38 1.64 4.67 -13.88
C GLY A 38 1.89 5.95 -13.09
N VAL A 39 2.45 6.98 -13.73
CA VAL A 39 2.69 8.30 -13.10
C VAL A 39 1.36 9.00 -12.78
N LEU A 40 0.40 8.95 -13.71
CA LEU A 40 -0.94 9.52 -13.48
C LEU A 40 -1.66 8.80 -12.32
N ALA A 41 -1.57 7.48 -12.24
CA ALA A 41 -2.11 6.71 -11.13
C ALA A 41 -1.43 7.07 -9.80
N ALA A 42 -0.12 7.31 -9.79
CA ALA A 42 0.59 7.75 -8.60
C ALA A 42 0.09 9.12 -8.09
N LEU A 43 -0.16 10.06 -9.01
CA LEU A 43 -0.72 11.38 -8.68
C LEU A 43 -2.17 11.27 -8.19
N LEU A 44 -2.99 10.43 -8.84
CA LEU A 44 -4.37 10.17 -8.40
C LEU A 44 -4.41 9.56 -7.01
N LEU A 45 -3.57 8.55 -6.74
CA LEU A 45 -3.45 7.96 -5.41
C LEU A 45 -3.02 9.01 -4.38
N ARG A 46 -2.04 9.86 -4.72
CA ARG A 46 -1.57 10.91 -3.81
C ARG A 46 -2.70 11.86 -3.41
N ALA A 47 -3.56 12.21 -4.37
CA ALA A 47 -4.66 13.14 -4.13
C ALA A 47 -5.81 12.51 -3.33
N LEU A 48 -6.05 11.21 -3.46
CA LEU A 48 -7.28 10.58 -2.95
C LEU A 48 -7.06 9.67 -1.74
N PHE A 49 -5.91 9.01 -1.64
CA PHE A 49 -5.69 7.91 -0.70
C PHE A 49 -5.99 8.29 0.76
N ASN A 50 -5.44 9.42 1.23
CA ASN A 50 -5.63 9.88 2.61
C ASN A 50 -7.10 10.19 2.91
N GLY A 51 -7.81 10.87 1.99
CA GLY A 51 -9.23 11.19 2.15
C GLY A 51 -10.09 9.93 2.24
N LEU A 52 -9.90 8.99 1.31
CA LEU A 52 -10.63 7.72 1.31
C LEU A 52 -10.40 6.90 2.58
N LEU A 53 -9.16 6.88 3.09
CA LEU A 53 -8.82 6.17 4.31
C LEU A 53 -9.42 6.84 5.55
N GLN A 54 -9.42 8.17 5.61
CA GLN A 54 -10.08 8.92 6.69
C GLN A 54 -11.60 8.73 6.69
N GLU A 55 -12.24 8.70 5.51
CA GLU A 55 -13.67 8.39 5.38
C GLU A 55 -14.00 7.01 5.95
N GLN A 56 -13.18 5.99 5.67
CA GLN A 56 -13.36 4.64 6.24
C GLN A 56 -13.27 4.64 7.76
N LEU A 57 -12.29 5.34 8.34
CA LEU A 57 -12.12 5.44 9.80
C LEU A 57 -13.30 6.18 10.47
N ALA A 58 -13.78 7.25 9.84
CA ALA A 58 -14.88 8.06 10.36
C ALA A 58 -16.23 7.32 10.31
N HIS A 59 -16.50 6.58 9.24
CA HIS A 59 -17.81 5.94 9.02
C HIS A 59 -18.02 4.68 9.85
N GLN A 60 -16.95 3.96 10.21
CA GLN A 60 -17.09 2.64 10.80
C GLN A 60 -17.16 2.64 12.34
N ASN A 61 -16.91 3.77 13.03
CA ASN A 61 -16.64 3.79 14.49
C ASN A 61 -15.58 2.74 14.93
N GLN A 62 -14.80 2.23 13.98
CA GLN A 62 -13.79 1.21 14.18
C GLN A 62 -12.42 1.88 14.28
N ARG A 63 -11.59 1.36 15.18
CA ARG A 63 -10.20 1.85 15.34
C ARG A 63 -9.28 1.41 14.20
N LEU A 64 -9.69 0.47 13.35
CA LEU A 64 -8.87 -0.10 12.29
C LEU A 64 -9.64 -0.05 10.96
N PRO A 65 -8.97 0.29 9.83
CA PRO A 65 -9.63 0.40 8.54
C PRO A 65 -9.76 -0.95 7.83
N GLU A 66 -10.82 -1.11 7.03
CA GLU A 66 -10.95 -2.20 6.06
C GLU A 66 -10.20 -1.85 4.76
N LEU A 67 -8.89 -2.10 4.73
CA LEU A 67 -8.05 -1.81 3.56
C LEU A 67 -8.51 -2.55 2.28
N GLY A 68 -9.21 -3.68 2.44
CA GLY A 68 -9.84 -4.39 1.33
C GLY A 68 -10.90 -3.56 0.60
N ALA A 69 -11.76 -2.85 1.34
CA ALA A 69 -12.79 -1.98 0.80
C ALA A 69 -12.16 -0.73 0.14
N LEU A 70 -11.17 -0.13 0.80
CA LEU A 70 -10.38 0.97 0.26
C LEU A 70 -9.81 0.63 -1.12
N LEU A 71 -9.16 -0.52 -1.26
CA LEU A 71 -8.55 -0.94 -2.54
C LEU A 71 -9.58 -1.19 -3.64
N LYS A 72 -10.78 -1.67 -3.31
CA LYS A 72 -11.88 -1.79 -4.28
C LYS A 72 -12.31 -0.42 -4.80
N GLN A 73 -12.44 0.57 -3.91
CA GLN A 73 -12.78 1.95 -4.27
C GLN A 73 -11.69 2.60 -5.13
N VAL A 74 -10.42 2.44 -4.75
CA VAL A 74 -9.27 2.89 -5.55
C VAL A 74 -9.28 2.26 -6.95
N ASN A 75 -9.51 0.94 -7.05
CA ASN A 75 -9.59 0.26 -8.35
C ASN A 75 -10.71 0.81 -9.22
N HIS A 76 -11.86 1.12 -8.61
CA HIS A 76 -12.98 1.72 -9.32
C HIS A 76 -12.63 3.11 -9.87
N LEU A 77 -11.99 3.96 -9.06
CA LEU A 77 -11.56 5.30 -9.46
C LEU A 77 -10.51 5.27 -10.59
N LEU A 78 -9.53 4.35 -10.53
CA LEU A 78 -8.55 4.16 -11.60
C LEU A 78 -9.21 3.78 -12.94
N ARG A 79 -10.24 2.92 -12.89
CA ARG A 79 -11.02 2.55 -14.08
C ARG A 79 -11.89 3.69 -14.58
N GLN A 80 -12.54 4.44 -13.69
CA GLN A 80 -13.35 5.61 -14.05
C GLN A 80 -12.52 6.72 -14.68
N ALA A 81 -11.29 6.92 -14.21
CA ALA A 81 -10.33 7.84 -14.81
C ALA A 81 -9.79 7.37 -16.18
N ASN A 82 -10.25 6.21 -16.67
CA ASN A 82 -9.83 5.59 -17.93
C ASN A 82 -8.30 5.46 -18.02
N LEU A 83 -7.67 5.00 -16.95
CA LEU A 83 -6.23 4.72 -16.89
C LEU A 83 -5.99 3.23 -17.22
N PRO A 84 -5.78 2.84 -18.49
CA PRO A 84 -5.50 1.45 -18.82
C PRO A 84 -4.11 1.08 -18.29
N GLY A 85 -4.00 -0.12 -17.72
CA GLY A 85 -2.75 -0.64 -17.21
C GLY A 85 -2.96 -1.53 -16.00
N GLN A 86 -1.87 -2.12 -15.52
CA GLN A 86 -1.84 -2.81 -14.24
C GLN A 86 -1.09 -1.94 -13.25
N PHE A 87 -1.66 -1.78 -12.06
CA PHE A 87 -1.14 -0.94 -11.00
C PHE A 87 -0.87 -1.80 -9.76
N PRO A 88 0.27 -2.52 -9.69
CA PRO A 88 0.66 -3.26 -8.50
C PRO A 88 0.82 -2.32 -7.32
N LEU A 89 0.07 -2.57 -6.26
CA LEU A 89 -0.02 -1.70 -5.09
C LEU A 89 0.12 -2.53 -3.82
N LEU A 90 0.80 -1.99 -2.82
CA LEU A 90 0.76 -2.48 -1.45
C LEU A 90 0.36 -1.32 -0.56
N VAL A 91 -0.61 -1.54 0.32
CA VAL A 91 -1.08 -0.56 1.30
C VAL A 91 -0.80 -1.08 2.69
N GLY A 92 -0.33 -0.20 3.57
CA GLY A 92 -0.15 -0.47 4.97
C GLY A 92 -0.81 0.57 5.86
N TYR A 93 -1.30 0.10 7.01
CA TYR A 93 -1.83 0.93 8.08
C TYR A 93 -1.28 0.42 9.41
N TYR A 94 -0.70 1.31 10.20
CA TYR A 94 -0.20 1.00 11.53
C TYR A 94 -0.88 1.87 12.57
N HIS A 95 -1.55 1.22 13.52
CA HIS A 95 -2.10 1.88 14.69
C HIS A 95 -1.13 1.72 15.86
N ARG A 96 -0.62 2.84 16.36
CA ARG A 96 0.43 2.90 17.39
C ARG A 96 -0.01 2.37 18.74
N GLU A 97 -1.15 2.81 19.28
CA GLU A 97 -1.60 2.34 20.60
C GLU A 97 -1.94 0.85 20.63
N LEU A 98 -2.64 0.38 19.60
CA LEU A 98 -2.97 -1.04 19.43
C LEU A 98 -1.74 -1.88 19.04
N LYS A 99 -0.65 -1.23 18.62
CA LYS A 99 0.55 -1.85 18.08
C LYS A 99 0.21 -2.82 16.96
N ASN A 100 -0.68 -2.42 16.05
CA ASN A 100 -1.23 -3.32 15.04
C ASN A 100 -0.93 -2.82 13.63
N LEU A 101 -0.24 -3.66 12.85
CA LEU A 101 0.07 -3.43 11.45
C LEU A 101 -0.90 -4.22 10.57
N ILE A 102 -1.55 -3.55 9.64
CA ILE A 102 -2.35 -4.15 8.58
C ILE A 102 -1.63 -3.93 7.26
N LEU A 103 -1.46 -4.98 6.47
CA LEU A 103 -0.89 -4.92 5.12
C LEU A 103 -1.81 -5.62 4.14
N VAL A 104 -2.03 -4.99 2.98
CA VAL A 104 -2.73 -5.59 1.86
C VAL A 104 -1.92 -5.41 0.60
N SER A 105 -1.68 -6.51 -0.12
CA SER A 105 -1.05 -6.48 -1.44
C SER A 105 -2.07 -6.73 -2.54
N ALA A 106 -2.04 -5.87 -3.56
CA ALA A 106 -2.69 -6.00 -4.85
C ALA A 106 -1.61 -5.98 -5.95
N GLY A 107 -0.85 -7.08 -6.08
CA GLY A 107 0.11 -7.28 -7.18
C GLY A 107 1.58 -7.04 -6.85
N LEU A 108 1.92 -6.54 -5.65
CA LEU A 108 3.31 -6.44 -5.20
C LEU A 108 3.70 -7.60 -4.30
N ASN A 109 4.99 -7.95 -4.32
CA ASN A 109 5.52 -8.90 -3.37
C ASN A 109 5.95 -8.18 -2.11
N ALA A 110 5.76 -8.82 -0.97
CA ALA A 110 6.34 -8.35 0.27
C ALA A 110 6.69 -9.47 1.24
N THR A 111 7.71 -9.22 2.07
CA THR A 111 7.94 -9.97 3.30
C THR A 111 7.87 -9.00 4.48
N LEU A 112 7.11 -9.37 5.49
CA LEU A 112 7.06 -8.69 6.78
C LEU A 112 7.96 -9.44 7.75
N ASN A 113 8.78 -8.72 8.49
CA ASN A 113 9.53 -9.22 9.63
C ASN A 113 9.16 -8.39 10.86
N THR A 114 8.74 -9.02 11.95
CA THR A 114 8.39 -8.35 13.21
C THR A 114 9.36 -8.70 14.34
N GLY A 115 10.60 -9.04 14.01
CA GLY A 115 11.61 -9.58 14.92
C GLY A 115 11.44 -11.07 15.19
N GLU A 116 10.25 -11.48 15.65
CA GLU A 116 9.96 -12.87 16.01
C GLU A 116 9.59 -13.76 14.82
N HIS A 117 8.94 -13.18 13.81
CA HIS A 117 8.38 -13.93 12.69
C HIS A 117 8.68 -13.23 11.36
N GLN A 118 8.93 -14.02 10.33
CA GLN A 118 8.93 -13.57 8.94
C GLN A 118 7.72 -14.15 8.21
N VAL A 119 6.89 -13.28 7.66
CA VAL A 119 5.67 -13.64 6.94
C VAL A 119 5.80 -13.15 5.50
N GLN A 120 5.63 -14.05 4.54
CA GLN A 120 5.48 -13.66 3.14
C GLN A 120 4.04 -13.24 2.89
N ILE A 121 3.86 -12.08 2.26
CA ILE A 121 2.56 -11.56 1.89
C ILE A 121 2.26 -12.06 0.49
N SER A 122 1.17 -12.83 0.37
CA SER A 122 0.72 -13.37 -0.92
C SER A 122 0.41 -12.25 -1.90
N ASN A 123 0.91 -12.39 -3.13
CA ASN A 123 0.64 -11.45 -4.19
C ASN A 123 -0.85 -11.50 -4.54
N GLY A 124 -1.57 -10.41 -4.28
CA GLY A 124 -2.90 -10.21 -4.84
C GLY A 124 -2.86 -9.95 -6.34
N VAL A 125 -4.03 -9.76 -6.94
CA VAL A 125 -4.13 -9.33 -8.34
C VAL A 125 -3.91 -7.81 -8.43
N PRO A 126 -3.08 -7.29 -9.35
CA PRO A 126 -2.90 -5.86 -9.55
C PRO A 126 -4.21 -5.11 -9.80
N LEU A 127 -4.29 -3.86 -9.34
CA LEU A 127 -5.39 -2.97 -9.71
C LEU A 127 -5.35 -2.68 -11.22
N GLY A 128 -6.48 -2.24 -11.79
CA GLY A 128 -6.65 -2.02 -13.23
C GLY A 128 -6.92 -3.29 -14.05
N THR A 129 -6.78 -4.48 -13.47
CA THR A 129 -7.19 -5.76 -14.10
C THR A 129 -8.70 -5.93 -14.06
N LEU A 130 -9.30 -6.77 -14.94
CA LEU A 130 -10.76 -6.95 -15.10
C LEU A 130 -11.46 -7.65 -13.91
N GLY A 131 -10.74 -8.44 -13.11
CA GLY A 131 -11.31 -9.24 -12.01
C GLY A 131 -11.60 -8.45 -10.73
N ASN A 132 -12.24 -9.12 -9.76
CA ASN A 132 -12.23 -8.67 -8.37
C ASN A 132 -10.78 -8.69 -7.89
N ALA A 133 -10.34 -7.62 -7.21
CA ALA A 133 -9.04 -7.66 -6.55
C ALA A 133 -9.08 -8.79 -5.51
N TYR A 134 -8.33 -9.87 -5.74
CA TYR A 134 -8.05 -10.84 -4.70
C TYR A 134 -7.06 -10.19 -3.76
N LEU A 135 -7.55 -9.83 -2.58
CA LEU A 135 -6.81 -9.06 -1.59
C LEU A 135 -6.47 -10.00 -0.45
N ASN A 136 -5.17 -10.23 -0.25
CA ASN A 136 -4.68 -10.90 0.94
C ASN A 136 -4.31 -9.84 1.97
N GLN A 137 -5.08 -9.80 3.06
CA GLN A 137 -4.83 -8.94 4.19
C GLN A 137 -4.08 -9.71 5.27
N LEU A 138 -2.99 -9.14 5.73
CA LEU A 138 -2.27 -9.55 6.94
C LEU A 138 -2.55 -8.51 8.02
N SER A 139 -2.96 -8.96 9.21
CA SER A 139 -3.01 -8.12 10.41
C SER A 139 -2.11 -8.74 11.46
N GLN A 140 -1.11 -8.00 11.91
CA GLN A 140 -0.09 -8.48 12.83
C GLN A 140 0.10 -7.47 13.95
N ARG A 141 0.05 -7.94 15.20
CA ARG A 141 0.44 -7.14 16.35
C ARG A 141 1.97 -7.11 16.45
N CYS A 142 2.56 -5.92 16.48
CA CYS A 142 4.00 -5.70 16.55
C CYS A 142 4.35 -4.27 17.01
N ASP A 143 5.39 -4.16 17.83
CA ASP A 143 5.99 -2.89 18.26
C ASP A 143 6.97 -2.31 17.23
N ALA A 144 7.71 -3.21 16.59
CA ALA A 144 8.64 -2.88 15.51
C ALA A 144 8.40 -3.85 14.34
N TRP A 145 8.63 -3.34 13.14
CA TRP A 145 8.47 -4.14 11.94
C TRP A 145 9.38 -3.64 10.82
N GLN A 146 9.76 -4.56 9.94
CA GLN A 146 10.45 -4.29 8.69
C GLN A 146 9.69 -4.98 7.56
N CYS A 147 9.24 -4.20 6.58
CA CYS A 147 8.60 -4.70 5.37
C CYS A 147 9.54 -4.51 4.18
N GLN A 148 9.91 -5.60 3.51
CA GLN A 148 10.60 -5.55 2.22
C GLN A 148 9.55 -5.70 1.13
N ILE A 149 9.48 -4.74 0.21
CA ILE A 149 8.48 -4.69 -0.85
C ILE A 149 9.21 -4.69 -2.19
N TRP A 150 8.76 -5.51 -3.15
CA TRP A 150 9.36 -5.53 -4.48
C TRP A 150 8.37 -5.85 -5.60
N GLY A 151 8.70 -5.31 -6.78
CA GLY A 151 7.99 -5.49 -8.03
C GLY A 151 8.96 -5.42 -9.21
N THR A 152 8.44 -5.14 -10.39
CA THR A 152 9.26 -4.91 -11.59
C THR A 152 10.04 -3.60 -11.47
N GLY A 153 9.45 -2.59 -10.82
CA GLY A 153 10.05 -1.27 -10.58
C GLY A 153 11.14 -1.21 -9.51
N GLY A 154 11.54 -2.36 -8.94
CA GLY A 154 12.64 -2.46 -7.99
C GLY A 154 12.20 -3.01 -6.62
N ARG A 155 12.97 -2.67 -5.60
CA ARG A 155 12.77 -3.10 -4.21
C ARG A 155 12.94 -1.93 -3.27
N LEU A 156 12.09 -1.86 -2.25
CA LEU A 156 12.21 -0.92 -1.15
C LEU A 156 12.07 -1.63 0.19
N ARG A 157 12.61 -1.00 1.23
CA ARG A 157 12.50 -1.46 2.61
C ARG A 157 11.88 -0.35 3.45
N LEU A 158 10.77 -0.67 4.10
CA LEU A 158 10.12 0.14 5.12
C LEU A 158 10.37 -0.47 6.48
N MET A 159 10.55 0.38 7.47
CA MET A 159 10.78 -0.07 8.84
C MET A 159 10.15 0.95 9.79
N LEU A 160 9.52 0.42 10.83
CA LEU A 160 9.20 1.14 12.04
C LEU A 160 9.98 0.47 13.17
N SER A 161 10.83 1.23 13.83
CA SER A 161 11.52 0.81 15.06
C SER A 161 10.89 1.56 16.24
N ALA A 162 10.62 0.85 17.34
CA ALA A 162 10.51 1.52 18.63
C ALA A 162 11.90 2.11 18.97
N GLU A 163 11.94 3.34 19.45
CA GLU A 163 13.17 3.92 20.02
C GLU A 163 13.69 3.11 21.22
#